data_AF-A0A314YXA2-F1
#
_entry.id   AF-A0A314YXA2-F1
#
_cell.length_a   1.000
_cell.length_b   1.000
_cell.length_c   1.000
_cell.angle_alpha   90.00
_cell.angle_beta   90.00
_cell.angle_gamma   90.00
#
_symmetry.space_group_name_H-M   'P 1'
#
loop_
_entity.id
_entity.type
_entity.pdbx_description
1 polymer ?
#
loop_
_entity_poly.entity_id
_entity_poly.type
_entity_poly.pdbx_seq_one_letter_code
_entity_poly.pdbx_strand_id
1 'polypeptide(L)'
;MSIPLCYKPPGLLLHSPRTRGPLLCNHSSSFSKQEQTHKNWTGLKFIRGKKLLKDLSTWGIGGPCNYFIQVLDQTQLVSAIRFCHEHSIRFVIIGKGSNCLFDDLGFDGCVILNRIEFLKKEEPGLYRVGSGFRFNRLGVHCSNEGFTGLEFAGGIPGTVGGATYMNAGANGRRLLMLYIVLTL
;
A
#
# COMPACT_ATOMS: atom_id res chain seq x y z
N MET A 1 -2.57 -1.90 -24.44
CA MET A 1 -3.78 -2.74 -24.32
C MET A 1 -3.39 -3.96 -23.49
N SER A 2 -4.27 -4.41 -22.57
CA SER A 2 -4.17 -5.62 -21.69
C SER A 2 -3.76 -5.43 -20.21
N ILE A 3 -4.77 -5.22 -19.36
CA ILE A 3 -5.23 -5.95 -18.13
C ILE A 3 -4.16 -6.50 -17.14
N PRO A 4 -4.31 -6.29 -15.80
CA PRO A 4 -3.29 -6.62 -14.79
C PRO A 4 -3.27 -8.11 -14.43
N LEU A 5 -2.05 -8.68 -14.33
CA LEU A 5 -1.82 -10.01 -13.79
C LEU A 5 -1.63 -9.94 -12.27
N CYS A 6 -2.63 -10.45 -11.56
CA CYS A 6 -2.49 -10.90 -10.18
C CYS A 6 -1.41 -11.98 -10.14
N TYR A 7 -0.38 -11.78 -9.32
CA TYR A 7 0.70 -12.76 -9.10
C TYR A 7 0.11 -14.09 -8.62
N LYS A 8 0.36 -15.17 -9.36
CA LYS A 8 -0.03 -16.55 -9.04
C LYS A 8 1.25 -17.36 -8.81
N PRO A 9 1.50 -17.92 -7.61
CA PRO A 9 2.67 -18.76 -7.39
C PRO A 9 2.55 -20.08 -8.19
N PRO A 10 3.68 -20.65 -8.67
CA PRO A 10 3.65 -21.85 -9.52
C PRO A 10 3.38 -23.10 -8.67
N GLY A 11 2.41 -23.93 -9.08
CA GLY A 11 2.27 -25.29 -8.50
C GLY A 11 0.88 -25.91 -8.33
N LEU A 12 -0.20 -25.41 -8.95
CA LEU A 12 -1.50 -26.09 -8.86
C LEU A 12 -2.18 -26.24 -10.24
N LEU A 13 -2.21 -27.49 -10.73
CA LEU A 13 -2.98 -27.94 -11.89
C LEU A 13 -4.48 -27.87 -11.56
N LEU A 14 -5.25 -27.16 -12.38
CA LEU A 14 -6.72 -27.11 -12.30
C LEU A 14 -7.33 -28.25 -13.12
N HIS A 15 -8.07 -29.13 -12.46
CA HIS A 15 -9.23 -29.79 -13.06
C HIS A 15 -10.49 -29.12 -12.49
N SER A 16 -11.42 -28.75 -13.36
CA SER A 16 -12.82 -28.44 -13.01
C SER A 16 -13.73 -29.48 -13.69
N PRO A 17 -15.04 -29.58 -13.41
CA PRO A 17 -15.85 -28.81 -12.45
C PRO A 17 -16.76 -29.70 -11.57
N ARG A 18 -17.23 -29.19 -10.43
CA ARG A 18 -18.53 -29.61 -9.85
C ARG A 18 -19.01 -28.61 -8.80
N THR A 19 -20.19 -28.05 -9.07
CA THR A 19 -21.06 -27.27 -8.17
C THR A 19 -21.36 -28.02 -6.87
N ARG A 20 -21.04 -27.44 -5.70
CA ARG A 20 -21.69 -27.78 -4.41
C ARG A 20 -21.62 -26.59 -3.45
N GLY A 21 -22.81 -26.08 -3.07
CA GLY A 21 -23.28 -25.56 -1.77
C GLY A 21 -22.38 -24.72 -0.83
N PRO A 22 -22.99 -23.99 0.12
CA PRO A 22 -22.24 -23.17 1.07
C PRO A 22 -21.44 -24.07 2.01
N LEU A 23 -20.11 -23.98 1.94
CA LEU A 23 -19.22 -24.59 2.92
C LEU A 23 -19.25 -23.74 4.19
N LEU A 24 -20.13 -24.12 5.12
CA LEU A 24 -20.03 -23.78 6.53
C LEU A 24 -18.78 -24.45 7.10
N CYS A 25 -17.64 -23.76 7.04
CA CYS A 25 -16.44 -24.17 7.74
C CYS A 25 -16.45 -23.56 9.14
N ASN A 26 -16.96 -24.31 10.11
CA ASN A 26 -16.76 -24.07 11.53
C ASN A 26 -15.28 -24.33 11.87
N HIS A 27 -14.45 -23.29 11.81
CA HIS A 27 -13.23 -23.23 12.60
C HIS A 27 -13.31 -22.01 13.52
N SER A 28 -13.90 -22.26 14.68
CA SER A 28 -13.74 -21.45 15.87
C SER A 28 -12.29 -21.54 16.36
N SER A 29 -11.41 -20.69 15.81
CA SER A 29 -10.26 -20.20 16.55
C SER A 29 -10.64 -18.82 17.09
N SER A 30 -10.96 -18.83 18.39
CA SER A 30 -11.40 -17.71 19.19
C SER A 30 -10.31 -16.63 19.30
N PHE A 31 -10.15 -15.83 18.25
CA PHE A 31 -9.52 -14.51 18.37
C PHE A 31 -10.55 -13.58 19.04
N SER A 32 -10.53 -13.59 20.37
CA SER A 32 -11.42 -12.86 21.27
C SER A 32 -11.63 -11.40 20.86
N LYS A 33 -12.84 -10.89 21.15
CA LYS A 33 -13.34 -9.52 20.92
C LYS A 33 -12.63 -8.44 21.75
N GLN A 34 -11.38 -8.64 22.14
CA GLN A 34 -10.63 -7.66 22.91
C GLN A 34 -9.72 -6.84 22.00
N GLU A 35 -9.70 -5.55 22.26
CA GLU A 35 -8.82 -4.55 21.68
C GLU A 35 -7.38 -4.84 22.10
N GLN A 36 -6.79 -5.90 21.56
CA GLN A 36 -5.43 -6.31 21.86
C GLN A 36 -4.47 -5.47 21.02
N THR A 37 -4.01 -4.38 21.62
CA THR A 37 -2.74 -3.76 21.24
C THR A 37 -1.63 -4.77 21.50
N HIS A 38 -1.31 -5.62 20.52
CA HIS A 38 -0.10 -6.44 20.57
C HIS A 38 1.11 -5.51 20.48
N LYS A 39 1.63 -5.07 21.63
CA LYS A 39 2.96 -4.47 21.73
C LYS A 39 4.00 -5.57 21.52
N ASN A 40 4.25 -5.93 20.27
CA ASN A 40 5.45 -6.68 19.92
C ASN A 40 6.65 -5.72 19.93
N TRP A 41 7.87 -6.23 20.08
CA TRP A 41 9.15 -5.48 20.06
C TRP A 41 9.29 -4.53 18.84
N THR A 42 8.47 -4.73 17.81
CA THR A 42 8.42 -3.97 16.55
C THR A 42 7.64 -2.65 16.62
N GLY A 43 6.98 -2.31 17.73
CA GLY A 43 6.22 -1.05 17.87
C GLY A 43 4.97 -0.96 16.99
N LEU A 44 4.58 -2.06 16.34
CA LEU A 44 3.42 -2.13 15.45
C LEU A 44 2.11 -2.04 16.23
N LYS A 45 1.19 -1.18 15.77
CA LYS A 45 -0.17 -1.05 16.33
C LYS A 45 -1.20 -1.47 15.30
N PHE A 46 -1.74 -2.68 15.47
CA PHE A 46 -2.87 -3.16 14.67
C PHE A 46 -4.19 -2.65 15.26
N ILE A 47 -5.05 -2.11 14.39
CA ILE A 47 -6.43 -1.76 14.69
C ILE A 47 -7.31 -2.81 14.02
N ARG A 48 -8.19 -3.47 14.79
CA ARG A 48 -9.04 -4.56 14.28
C ARG A 48 -10.49 -4.11 14.08
N GLY A 49 -11.07 -4.37 12.91
CA GLY A 49 -12.52 -4.23 12.61
C GLY A 49 -13.13 -2.82 12.75
N LYS A 50 -12.34 -1.80 13.10
CA LYS A 50 -12.81 -0.43 13.37
C LYS A 50 -12.56 0.56 12.24
N LYS A 51 -11.67 0.24 11.29
CA LYS A 51 -11.23 1.20 10.27
C LYS A 51 -12.07 1.06 9.00
N LEU A 52 -12.68 2.17 8.58
CA LEU A 52 -13.39 2.25 7.31
C LEU A 52 -12.44 2.66 6.18
N LEU A 53 -12.57 2.00 5.04
CA LEU A 53 -11.70 2.19 3.88
C LEU A 53 -12.03 3.46 3.10
N LYS A 54 -13.27 3.95 3.20
CA LYS A 54 -13.66 5.28 2.70
C LYS A 54 -12.80 6.42 3.25
N ASP A 55 -12.30 6.29 4.49
CA ASP A 55 -11.45 7.30 5.13
C ASP A 55 -10.01 7.27 4.61
N LEU A 56 -9.66 6.25 3.82
CA LEU A 56 -8.32 5.98 3.32
C LEU A 56 -8.18 6.16 1.81
N SER A 57 -9.30 6.36 1.09
CA SER A 57 -9.32 6.59 -0.35
C SER A 57 -9.83 7.99 -0.68
N THR A 58 -9.42 8.55 -1.81
CA THR A 58 -9.94 9.86 -2.26
C THR A 58 -11.35 9.77 -2.83
N TRP A 59 -11.83 8.55 -3.15
CA TRP A 59 -13.18 8.32 -3.63
C TRP A 59 -14.22 8.41 -2.52
N GLY A 60 -13.82 8.23 -1.25
CA GLY A 60 -14.76 8.26 -0.13
C GLY A 60 -15.74 7.07 -0.11
N ILE A 61 -15.36 5.97 -0.76
CA ILE A 61 -16.13 4.71 -0.86
C ILE A 61 -15.29 3.59 -0.23
N GLY A 62 -15.96 2.63 0.43
CA GLY A 62 -15.32 1.46 1.02
C GLY A 62 -15.75 1.15 2.45
N GLY A 63 -16.07 -0.12 2.69
CA GLY A 63 -16.50 -0.69 3.96
C GLY A 63 -15.36 -0.87 4.97
N PRO A 64 -15.57 -1.67 6.04
CA PRO A 64 -14.55 -1.91 7.06
C PRO A 64 -13.44 -2.85 6.56
N CYS A 65 -12.25 -2.76 7.16
CA CYS A 65 -11.23 -3.81 7.03
C CYS A 65 -11.02 -4.57 8.34
N ASN A 66 -10.64 -5.85 8.22
CA ASN A 66 -10.38 -6.70 9.39
C ASN A 66 -9.21 -6.20 10.23
N TYR A 67 -8.11 -5.82 9.57
CA TYR A 67 -6.93 -5.27 10.22
C TYR A 67 -6.48 -4.01 9.50
N PHE A 68 -6.05 -3.02 10.26
CA PHE A 68 -5.42 -1.81 9.76
C PHE A 68 -4.14 -1.55 10.54
N ILE A 69 -3.09 -1.16 9.83
CA ILE A 69 -1.85 -0.72 10.44
C ILE A 69 -1.28 0.46 9.66
N GLN A 70 -0.67 1.40 10.37
CA GLN A 70 0.12 2.47 9.79
C GLN A 70 1.60 2.21 10.10
N VAL A 71 2.43 2.30 9.06
CA VAL A 71 3.89 2.11 9.17
C VAL A 71 4.61 3.42 8.83
N LEU A 72 5.62 3.76 9.62
CA LEU A 72 6.36 5.02 9.55
C LEU A 72 7.80 4.84 9.08
N ASP A 73 8.32 3.62 9.14
CA ASP A 73 9.67 3.27 8.70
C ASP A 73 9.72 1.90 8.00
N GLN A 74 10.86 1.60 7.39
CA GLN A 74 11.10 0.36 6.64
C GLN A 74 10.99 -0.88 7.54
N THR A 75 11.53 -0.82 8.76
CA THR A 75 11.49 -1.93 9.71
C THR A 75 10.04 -2.29 10.03
N GLN A 76 9.20 -1.31 10.30
CA GLN A 76 7.77 -1.50 10.55
C GLN A 76 7.05 -2.10 9.34
N LEU A 77 7.34 -1.63 8.13
CA LEU A 77 6.75 -2.18 6.91
C LEU A 77 7.11 -3.67 6.72
N VAL A 78 8.40 -4.01 6.84
CA VAL A 78 8.88 -5.38 6.73
C VAL A 78 8.26 -6.26 7.81
N SER A 79 8.22 -5.79 9.05
CA SER A 79 7.59 -6.53 10.15
C SER A 79 6.08 -6.73 9.93
N ALA A 80 5.36 -5.75 9.40
CA ALA A 80 3.94 -5.88 9.10
C ALA A 80 3.67 -6.91 7.99
N ILE A 81 4.50 -6.90 6.92
CA ILE A 81 4.42 -7.88 5.83
C ILE A 81 4.73 -9.29 6.35
N ARG A 82 5.80 -9.45 7.13
CA ARG A 82 6.17 -10.74 7.74
C ARG A 82 5.05 -11.28 8.63
N PHE A 83 4.50 -10.44 9.50
CA PHE A 83 3.37 -10.81 10.35
C PHE A 83 2.17 -11.29 9.52
N CYS A 84 1.79 -10.55 8.47
CA CYS A 84 0.68 -10.98 7.61
C CYS A 84 0.98 -12.33 6.93
N HIS A 85 2.21 -12.53 6.47
CA HIS A 85 2.63 -13.78 5.84
C HIS A 85 2.61 -14.97 6.82
N GLU A 86 3.23 -14.83 7.99
CA GLU A 86 3.29 -15.86 9.04
C GLU A 86 1.89 -16.31 9.50
N HIS A 87 0.93 -15.38 9.54
CA HIS A 87 -0.45 -15.65 9.93
C HIS A 87 -1.40 -15.92 8.76
N SER A 88 -0.90 -16.02 7.52
CA SER A 88 -1.71 -16.23 6.31
C SER A 88 -2.83 -15.19 6.13
N ILE A 89 -2.58 -13.96 6.58
CA ILE A 89 -3.51 -12.82 6.45
C ILE A 89 -3.27 -12.17 5.09
N ARG A 90 -4.31 -12.11 4.25
CA ARG A 90 -4.27 -11.30 3.01
C ARG A 90 -4.02 -9.85 3.35
N PHE A 91 -3.16 -9.17 2.62
CA PHE A 91 -2.89 -7.75 2.87
C PHE A 91 -2.78 -6.92 1.60
N VAL A 92 -3.02 -5.62 1.75
CA VAL A 92 -2.74 -4.60 0.72
C VAL A 92 -1.92 -3.49 1.33
N ILE A 93 -0.96 -2.94 0.57
CA ILE A 93 -0.20 -1.76 0.96
C ILE A 93 -0.75 -0.57 0.19
N ILE A 94 -1.09 0.49 0.91
CA ILE A 94 -1.61 1.73 0.31
C ILE A 94 -0.80 2.94 0.76
N GLY A 95 -0.67 3.92 -0.14
CA GLY A 95 -0.17 5.25 0.17
C GLY A 95 -1.32 6.19 0.55
N LYS A 96 -1.57 7.22 -0.25
CA LYS A 96 -2.68 8.17 -0.03
C LYS A 96 -4.06 7.62 -0.45
N GLY A 97 -4.13 6.46 -1.08
CA GLY A 97 -5.38 5.89 -1.62
C GLY A 97 -6.01 6.70 -2.77
N SER A 98 -5.24 7.54 -3.47
CA SER A 98 -5.73 8.33 -4.61
C SER A 98 -6.08 7.50 -5.85
N ASN A 99 -5.69 6.23 -5.88
CA ASN A 99 -6.01 5.27 -6.93
C ASN A 99 -6.48 3.93 -6.34
N CYS A 100 -7.27 3.99 -5.27
CA CYS A 100 -7.84 2.81 -4.62
C CYS A 100 -9.37 2.92 -4.64
N LEU A 101 -10.03 1.95 -5.27
CA LEU A 101 -11.48 1.78 -5.19
C LEU A 101 -11.76 0.57 -4.31
N PHE A 102 -12.40 0.79 -3.17
CA PHE A 102 -12.70 -0.26 -2.19
C PHE A 102 -14.18 -0.63 -2.25
N ASP A 103 -14.47 -1.91 -2.04
CA ASP A 103 -15.83 -2.42 -1.95
C ASP A 103 -16.50 -1.98 -0.64
N ASP A 104 -17.79 -1.67 -0.67
CA ASP A 104 -18.58 -1.32 0.51
C ASP A 104 -18.79 -2.52 1.46
N LEU A 105 -18.65 -3.75 0.95
CA LEU A 105 -18.54 -4.96 1.77
C LEU A 105 -17.25 -5.00 2.59
N GLY A 106 -16.26 -4.18 2.25
CA GLY A 106 -15.00 -4.05 2.97
C GLY A 106 -13.89 -4.97 2.46
N PHE A 107 -12.87 -5.15 3.29
CA PHE A 107 -11.70 -5.96 2.98
C PHE A 107 -11.40 -6.97 4.10
N ASP A 108 -11.59 -8.25 3.79
CA ASP A 108 -11.20 -9.36 4.65
C ASP A 108 -9.68 -9.61 4.56
N GLY A 109 -8.94 -8.77 5.28
CA GLY A 109 -7.49 -8.80 5.36
C GLY A 109 -6.93 -7.60 6.12
N CYS A 110 -5.62 -7.37 5.95
CA CYS A 110 -4.89 -6.26 6.53
C CYS A 110 -4.64 -5.13 5.52
N VAL A 111 -4.99 -3.91 5.88
CA VAL A 111 -4.60 -2.71 5.14
C VAL A 111 -3.40 -2.06 5.83
N ILE A 112 -2.28 -2.03 5.12
CA ILE A 112 -1.02 -1.43 5.55
C ILE A 112 -0.91 -0.04 4.92
N LEU A 113 -1.14 1.00 5.72
CA LEU A 113 -0.97 2.39 5.31
C LEU A 113 0.51 2.80 5.44
N ASN A 114 1.17 2.97 4.30
CA ASN A 114 2.55 3.40 4.23
C ASN A 114 2.68 4.92 4.39
N ARG A 115 3.30 5.34 5.51
CA ARG A 115 3.61 6.73 5.88
C ARG A 115 5.10 6.93 6.14
N ILE A 116 5.95 6.18 5.42
CA ILE A 116 7.40 6.40 5.41
C ILE A 116 7.67 7.70 4.65
N GLU A 117 7.65 8.81 5.37
CA GLU A 117 7.75 10.17 4.85
C GLU A 117 9.12 10.76 5.20
N PHE A 118 10.12 10.56 4.33
CA PHE A 118 11.40 11.24 4.41
C PHE A 118 11.87 11.70 3.03
N LEU A 119 12.72 12.72 3.02
CA LEU A 119 13.41 13.22 1.83
C LEU A 119 14.83 13.59 2.26
N LYS A 120 15.82 12.83 1.80
CA LYS A 120 17.24 13.03 2.13
C LYS A 120 18.01 13.26 0.85
N LYS A 121 18.72 14.40 0.78
CA LYS A 121 19.67 14.69 -0.29
C LYS A 121 20.92 13.86 -0.03
N GLU A 122 21.30 13.02 -0.98
CA GLU A 122 22.57 12.26 -0.92
C GLU A 122 23.66 13.06 -1.65
N GLU A 123 23.33 13.59 -2.83
CA GLU A 123 24.20 14.43 -3.66
C GLU A 123 23.35 15.48 -4.41
N PRO A 124 23.94 16.51 -5.04
CA PRO A 124 23.21 17.41 -5.92
C PRO A 124 22.44 16.64 -7.01
N GLY A 125 21.12 16.76 -7.02
CA GLY A 125 20.24 16.06 -7.97
C GLY A 125 19.89 14.61 -7.60
N LEU A 126 20.46 14.06 -6.52
CA LEU A 126 20.20 12.70 -6.05
C LEU A 126 19.56 12.72 -4.66
N TYR A 127 18.33 12.20 -4.58
CA TYR A 127 17.55 12.16 -3.35
C TYR A 127 17.12 10.74 -3.03
N ARG A 128 17.32 10.34 -1.77
CA ARG A 128 16.64 9.19 -1.20
C ARG A 128 15.29 9.66 -0.63
N VAL A 129 14.21 9.03 -1.09
CA VAL A 129 12.85 9.45 -0.73
C VAL A 129 12.06 8.28 -0.18
N GLY A 130 11.37 8.49 0.93
CA GLY A 130 10.46 7.51 1.50
C GLY A 130 9.27 7.27 0.57
N SER A 131 8.85 6.01 0.44
CA SER A 131 7.75 5.61 -0.46
C SER A 131 6.37 6.15 -0.03
N GLY A 132 6.23 6.59 1.22
CA GLY A 132 5.06 7.31 1.72
C GLY A 132 5.09 8.83 1.45
N PHE A 133 6.22 9.39 1.00
CA PHE A 133 6.35 10.82 0.73
C PHE A 133 5.41 11.28 -0.38
N ARG A 134 4.84 12.49 -0.26
CA ARG A 134 3.87 13.02 -1.23
C ARG A 134 4.55 13.30 -2.57
N PHE A 135 4.02 12.73 -3.65
CA PHE A 135 4.67 12.81 -4.97
C PHE A 135 4.67 14.23 -5.54
N ASN A 136 3.56 14.96 -5.39
CA ASN A 136 3.50 16.38 -5.77
C ASN A 136 4.49 17.26 -5.00
N ARG A 137 4.69 17.00 -3.71
CA ARG A 137 5.66 17.73 -2.88
C ARG A 137 7.09 17.49 -3.35
N LEU A 138 7.40 16.29 -3.83
CA LEU A 138 8.71 15.98 -4.42
C LEU A 138 8.94 16.82 -5.69
N GLY A 139 7.95 16.90 -6.58
CA GLY A 139 8.04 17.73 -7.78
C GLY A 139 8.29 19.21 -7.48
N VAL A 140 7.54 19.78 -6.52
CA VAL A 140 7.74 21.17 -6.07
C VAL A 140 9.13 21.37 -5.46
N HIS A 141 9.60 20.42 -4.64
CA HIS A 141 10.93 20.52 -4.04
C HIS A 141 12.04 20.52 -5.10
N CYS A 142 11.99 19.59 -6.06
CA CYS A 142 12.97 19.54 -7.15
C CYS A 142 12.95 20.83 -7.99
N SER A 143 11.77 21.36 -8.29
CA SER A 143 11.63 22.62 -9.02
C SER A 143 12.26 23.80 -8.26
N ASN A 144 12.08 23.87 -6.94
CA ASN A 144 12.65 24.95 -6.11
C ASN A 144 14.18 24.87 -6.01
N GLU A 145 14.76 23.67 -6.10
CA GLU A 145 16.21 23.46 -6.17
C GLU A 145 16.77 23.67 -7.59
N GLY A 146 15.94 24.06 -8.57
CA GLY A 146 16.35 24.31 -9.95
C GLY A 146 16.48 23.06 -10.82
N PHE A 147 16.00 21.89 -10.36
CA PHE A 147 16.00 20.67 -11.15
C PHE A 147 14.77 20.55 -12.04
N THR A 148 14.99 20.05 -13.27
CA THR A 148 13.94 19.75 -14.25
C THR A 148 13.62 18.25 -14.29
N GLY A 149 12.49 17.87 -14.90
CA GLY A 149 12.10 16.49 -15.16
C GLY A 149 10.97 15.94 -14.28
N LEU A 150 10.67 16.59 -13.15
CA LEU A 150 9.60 16.23 -12.21
C LEU A 150 8.47 17.28 -12.11
N GLU A 151 8.43 18.24 -13.02
CA GLU A 151 7.48 19.37 -13.01
C GLU A 151 6.04 18.86 -13.10
N PHE A 152 5.82 17.80 -13.90
CA PHE A 152 4.51 17.18 -14.09
C PHE A 152 3.95 16.54 -12.80
N ALA A 153 4.81 16.22 -11.82
CA ALA A 153 4.40 15.60 -10.57
C ALA A 153 3.56 16.55 -9.70
N GLY A 154 3.68 17.87 -9.87
CA GLY A 154 2.99 18.87 -9.05
C GLY A 154 1.46 18.70 -9.01
N GLY A 155 0.87 18.19 -10.10
CA GLY A 155 -0.56 17.92 -10.21
C GLY A 155 -0.99 16.49 -9.83
N ILE A 156 -0.06 15.57 -9.57
CA ILE A 156 -0.37 14.16 -9.40
C ILE A 156 -0.58 13.84 -7.90
N PRO A 157 -1.80 13.47 -7.48
CA PRO A 157 -2.06 13.08 -6.10
C PRO A 157 -1.48 11.69 -5.82
N GLY A 158 -0.93 11.50 -4.63
CA GLY A 158 -0.44 10.19 -4.19
C GLY A 158 0.87 10.28 -3.45
N THR A 159 1.51 9.13 -3.29
CA THR A 159 2.84 9.01 -2.70
C THR A 159 3.85 8.58 -3.76
N VAL A 160 5.14 8.78 -3.51
CA VAL A 160 6.24 8.34 -4.38
C VAL A 160 6.11 6.85 -4.69
N GLY A 161 5.89 6.00 -3.69
CA GLY A 161 5.72 4.56 -3.90
C GLY A 161 4.51 4.21 -4.78
N GLY A 162 3.38 4.91 -4.60
CA GLY A 162 2.21 4.73 -5.46
C GLY A 162 2.47 5.21 -6.90
N ALA A 163 3.18 6.32 -7.07
CA ALA A 163 3.59 6.83 -8.36
C ALA A 163 4.53 5.85 -9.08
N THR A 164 5.47 5.22 -8.36
CA THR A 164 6.36 4.19 -8.90
C THR A 164 5.60 2.93 -9.28
N TYR A 165 4.71 2.44 -8.42
CA TYR A 165 3.88 1.27 -8.70
C TYR A 165 3.02 1.46 -9.96
N MET A 166 2.45 2.65 -10.15
CA MET A 166 1.58 2.97 -11.29
C MET A 166 2.33 3.45 -12.53
N ASN A 167 3.65 3.63 -12.47
CA ASN A 167 4.42 4.36 -13.49
C ASN A 167 3.75 5.69 -13.85
N ALA A 168 3.42 6.47 -12.81
CA ALA A 168 2.59 7.66 -12.95
C ALA A 168 3.17 8.66 -13.96
N GLY A 169 2.28 9.26 -14.74
CA GLY A 169 2.63 10.21 -15.77
C GLY A 169 1.51 11.20 -16.05
N ALA A 170 1.89 12.38 -16.51
CA ALA A 170 0.99 13.44 -16.96
C ALA A 170 1.67 14.22 -18.09
N ASN A 171 0.88 14.80 -18.99
CA ASN A 171 1.37 15.69 -20.06
C ASN A 171 2.51 15.08 -20.91
N GLY A 172 2.39 13.79 -21.25
CA GLY A 172 3.38 13.07 -22.06
C GLY A 172 4.65 12.60 -21.32
N ARG A 173 4.85 13.00 -20.05
CA ARG A 173 5.97 12.55 -19.20
C ARG A 173 5.53 11.42 -18.28
N ARG A 174 6.46 10.52 -17.93
CA ARG A 174 6.23 9.37 -17.03
C ARG A 174 7.40 9.21 -16.06
N LEU A 175 7.15 8.57 -14.93
CA LEU A 175 8.15 8.32 -13.90
C LEU A 175 9.39 7.57 -14.39
N LEU A 176 9.26 6.74 -15.43
CA LEU A 176 10.38 6.02 -16.07
C LEU A 176 11.55 6.92 -16.52
N MET A 177 11.36 8.24 -16.64
CA MET A 177 12.42 9.17 -17.03
C MET A 177 13.39 9.54 -15.88
N LEU A 178 13.10 9.10 -14.64
CA LEU A 178 14.01 9.20 -13.49
C LEU A 178 14.52 7.81 -13.09
N TYR A 179 15.84 7.67 -12.90
CA TYR A 179 16.44 6.48 -12.30
C TYR A 179 16.04 6.38 -10.82
N ILE A 180 15.04 5.57 -10.52
CA ILE A 180 14.62 5.27 -9.14
C ILE A 180 15.19 3.91 -8.75
N VAL A 181 16.13 3.93 -7.80
CA VAL A 181 16.57 2.70 -7.13
C VAL A 181 15.57 2.41 -6.00
N LEU A 182 14.75 1.37 -6.20
CA LEU A 182 13.85 0.86 -5.17
C LEU A 182 14.64 -0.03 -4.20
N THR A 183 14.62 0.32 -2.92
CA THR A 183 15.13 -0.53 -1.84
C THR A 183 13.94 -1.06 -1.05
N LEU A 184 13.82 -2.39 -0.92
CA LEU A 184 12.85 -3.07 -0.06
C LEU A 184 13.46 -3.28 1.34
#